data_AF-A0A1X7H3I2-F1
#
_entry.id   AF-A0A1X7H3I2-F1
#
_cell.length_a   1.000
_cell.length_b   1.000
_cell.length_c   1.000
_cell.angle_alpha   90.00
_cell.angle_beta   90.00
_cell.angle_gamma   90.00
#
_symmetry.space_group_name_H-M   'P 1'
#
loop_
_entity.id
_entity.type
_entity.pdbx_description
1 polymer ?
#
loop_
_entity_poly.entity_id
_entity_poly.type
_entity_poly.pdbx_seq_one_letter_code
_entity_poly.pdbx_strand_id
1 'polypeptide(L)'
;MVNINILKGLSFSGAVEFLLEEGYCEENVIEEENEECDKLFLYPYTLYDNNKKIVDEIFYAEYCMKGKDGEFEDYKSFWTRL
;
A
#
# COMPACT_ATOMS: atom_id res chain seq x y z
N MET A 1 9.62 9.33 9.47
CA MET A 1 8.22 8.95 9.20
C MET A 1 7.62 9.96 8.25
N VAL A 2 7.17 9.51 7.09
CA VAL A 2 6.63 10.33 6.02
C VAL A 2 5.24 10.88 6.37
N ASN A 3 4.93 12.12 6.00
CA ASN A 3 3.54 12.59 6.08
C ASN A 3 2.71 11.96 4.94
N ILE A 4 1.73 11.12 5.27
CA ILE A 4 0.94 10.37 4.28
C ILE A 4 0.15 11.27 3.32
N ASN A 5 -0.15 12.51 3.72
CA ASN A 5 -0.84 13.45 2.84
C ASN A 5 0.05 13.89 1.67
N ILE A 6 1.37 13.77 1.78
CA ILE A 6 2.29 13.97 0.65
C ILE A 6 2.03 12.91 -0.41
N LEU A 7 1.93 11.63 -0.01
CA LEU A 7 1.70 10.51 -0.92
C LEU A 7 0.38 10.63 -1.69
N LYS A 8 -0.68 11.16 -1.03
CA LYS A 8 -1.98 11.40 -1.66
C LYS A 8 -1.95 12.47 -2.76
N GLY A 9 -0.93 13.32 -2.78
CA GLY A 9 -0.72 14.33 -3.81
C GLY A 9 0.17 13.88 -4.97
N LEU A 10 0.74 12.67 -4.90
CA LEU A 10 1.65 12.11 -5.89
C LEU A 10 0.94 11.06 -6.76
N SER A 11 1.49 10.78 -7.94
CA SER A 11 1.15 9.55 -8.65
C SER A 11 1.63 8.33 -7.85
N PHE A 12 1.09 7.15 -8.13
CA PHE A 12 1.55 5.91 -7.50
C PHE A 12 3.07 5.74 -7.65
N SER A 13 3.60 5.82 -8.88
CA SER A 13 5.04 5.67 -9.12
C SER A 13 5.88 6.71 -8.37
N GLY A 14 5.43 7.97 -8.32
CA GLY A 14 6.14 9.03 -7.61
C GLY A 14 6.10 8.87 -6.09
N ALA A 15 5.00 8.35 -5.55
CA ALA A 15 4.88 8.03 -4.12
C ALA A 15 5.80 6.87 -3.73
N VAL A 16 5.90 5.83 -4.57
CA VAL A 16 6.82 4.70 -4.37
C VAL A 16 8.27 5.19 -4.42
N GLU A 17 8.66 5.93 -5.45
CA GLU A 17 10.02 6.50 -5.55
C GLU A 17 10.37 7.34 -4.32
N PHE A 18 9.46 8.22 -3.88
CA PHE A 18 9.65 9.03 -2.68
C PHE A 18 9.83 8.20 -1.41
N LEU A 19 9.06 7.13 -1.22
CA LEU A 19 9.19 6.24 -0.06
C LEU A 19 10.55 5.52 -0.05
N LEU A 20 11.01 5.03 -1.20
CA LEU A 20 12.29 4.37 -1.33
C LEU A 20 13.46 5.34 -1.06
N GLU A 21 13.36 6.58 -1.54
CA GLU A 21 14.34 7.65 -1.26
C GLU A 21 14.40 8.01 0.25
N GLU A 22 13.26 7.96 0.94
CA GLU A 22 13.17 8.17 2.39
C GLU A 22 13.60 6.94 3.22
N GLY A 23 14.01 5.85 2.55
CA GLY A 23 14.58 4.66 3.18
C GLY A 23 13.57 3.60 3.60
N TYR A 24 12.32 3.67 3.12
CA TYR A 24 11.37 2.57 3.27
C TYR A 24 11.76 1.41 2.35
N CYS A 25 11.47 0.19 2.78
CA CYS A 25 11.61 -1.04 2.00
C CYS A 25 10.25 -1.48 1.49
N GLU A 26 10.16 -1.88 0.23
CA GLU A 26 8.99 -2.60 -0.29
C GLU A 26 8.98 -4.04 0.23
N GLU A 27 7.89 -4.44 0.86
CA GLU A 27 7.69 -5.77 1.43
C GLU A 27 6.77 -6.62 0.55
N ASN A 28 6.62 -7.90 0.89
CA ASN A 28 5.73 -8.79 0.16
C ASN A 28 4.28 -8.30 0.27
N VAL A 29 3.59 -8.32 -0.88
CA VAL A 29 2.16 -8.01 -0.96
C VAL A 29 1.37 -8.99 -0.09
N ILE A 30 0.43 -8.45 0.67
CA ILE A 30 -0.51 -9.21 1.48
C ILE A 30 -1.84 -9.24 0.74
N GLU A 31 -2.38 -10.44 0.55
CA GLU A 31 -3.67 -10.66 -0.09
C GLU A 31 -4.68 -11.12 0.95
N GLU A 32 -5.82 -10.43 1.04
CA GLU A 32 -6.90 -10.75 1.95
C GLU A 32 -8.24 -10.83 1.21
N GLU A 33 -9.06 -11.81 1.59
CA GLU A 33 -10.49 -11.81 1.25
C GLU A 33 -11.19 -10.78 2.15
N ASN A 34 -12.10 -9.99 1.59
CA ASN A 34 -12.82 -8.96 2.34
C ASN A 34 -14.34 -9.12 2.12
N GLU A 35 -15.15 -8.72 3.10
CA GLU A 35 -16.60 -8.88 2.99
C GLU A 35 -17.27 -7.70 2.24
N GLU A 36 -16.63 -6.52 2.24
CA GLU A 36 -17.12 -5.32 1.55
C GLU A 36 -16.61 -5.21 0.10
N CYS A 37 -15.50 -5.88 -0.22
CA CYS A 37 -14.97 -6.05 -1.57
C CYS A 37 -14.46 -7.48 -1.74
N ASP A 38 -14.48 -8.05 -2.94
CA ASP A 38 -14.08 -9.44 -3.12
C ASP A 38 -12.61 -9.71 -2.74
N LYS A 39 -11.70 -8.75 -2.98
CA LYS A 39 -10.29 -8.92 -2.64
C LYS A 39 -9.61 -7.60 -2.24
N LEU A 40 -8.73 -7.67 -1.25
CA LEU A 40 -7.87 -6.58 -0.81
C LEU A 40 -6.41 -6.95 -1.03
N PHE A 41 -5.67 -6.09 -1.71
CA PHE A 41 -4.22 -6.17 -1.84
C PHE A 41 -3.59 -5.04 -1.02
N LEU A 42 -2.67 -5.39 -0.13
CA LEU A 42 -1.88 -4.44 0.64
C LEU A 42 -0.42 -4.53 0.20
N TYR A 43 0.10 -3.41 -0.29
CA TYR A 43 1.50 -3.25 -0.70
C TYR A 43 2.24 -2.51 0.43
N PRO A 44 2.99 -3.21 1.30
CA PRO A 44 3.59 -2.59 2.47
C PRO A 44 4.93 -1.94 2.11
N TYR A 45 5.14 -0.76 2.67
CA TYR A 45 6.40 -0.03 2.67
C TYR A 45 6.81 0.21 4.12
N THR A 46 7.91 -0.40 4.53
CA THR A 46 8.30 -0.49 5.94
C THR A 46 9.64 0.20 6.17
N LEU A 47 9.68 1.13 7.12
CA LEU A 47 10.89 1.82 7.56
C LEU A 47 11.44 1.13 8.80
N TYR A 48 12.72 0.76 8.78
CA TYR A 48 13.39 0.10 9.89
C TYR A 48 14.40 1.00 10.59
N ASP A 49 14.62 0.79 11.89
CA ASP A 49 15.77 1.35 12.60
C ASP A 49 17.04 0.54 12.32
N ASN A 50 18.18 1.01 12.85
CA ASN A 50 19.47 0.33 12.70
C ASN A 50 19.51 -1.09 13.34
N ASN A 51 18.54 -1.44 14.17
CA ASN A 51 18.40 -2.77 14.78
C ASN A 51 17.37 -3.65 14.07
N LYS A 52 16.90 -3.25 12.87
CA LYS A 52 15.82 -3.91 12.12
C LYS A 52 14.47 -3.96 12.83
N LYS A 53 14.20 -3.00 13.71
CA LYS A 53 12.86 -2.81 14.28
C LYS A 53 12.04 -1.89 13.39
N ILE A 54 10.76 -2.21 13.23
CA ILE A 54 9.83 -1.36 12.47
C ILE A 54 9.67 -0.02 13.18
N VAL A 55 9.91 1.05 12.45
CA VAL A 55 9.76 2.46 12.87
C VAL A 55 8.45 3.04 12.33
N ASP A 56 8.12 2.71 11.08
CA ASP A 56 6.88 3.14 10.42
C ASP A 56 6.52 2.12 9.34
N GLU A 57 5.24 2.02 9.04
CA GLU A 57 4.71 1.14 8.01
C GLU A 57 3.57 1.84 7.30
N ILE A 58 3.65 1.90 5.98
CA ILE A 58 2.70 2.57 5.11
C ILE A 58 2.25 1.56 4.07
N PHE A 59 0.96 1.52 3.79
CA PHE A 59 0.39 0.62 2.80
C PHE A 59 -0.19 1.42 1.65
N TYR A 60 0.02 0.95 0.43
CA TYR A 60 -0.93 1.19 -0.63
C TYR A 60 -1.96 0.07 -0.58
N ALA A 61 -3.24 0.42 -0.42
CA ALA A 61 -4.33 -0.54 -0.35
C ALA A 61 -5.13 -0.48 -1.65
N GLU A 62 -5.31 -1.61 -2.33
CA GLU A 62 -6.17 -1.78 -3.50
C GLU A 62 -7.34 -2.70 -3.14
N TYR A 63 -8.54 -2.12 -3.15
CA TYR A 63 -9.80 -2.84 -2.96
C TYR A 63 -10.34 -3.20 -4.34
N CYS A 64 -10.46 -4.48 -4.61
CA CYS A 64 -10.88 -5.01 -5.91
C CYS A 64 -12.23 -5.69 -5.80
N MET A 65 -13.08 -5.48 -6.80
CA MET A 65 -14.34 -6.20 -6.98
C MET A 65 -14.21 -7.20 -8.13
N LYS A 66 -14.90 -8.33 -7.99
CA LYS A 66 -14.95 -9.34 -9.03
C LYS A 66 -16.01 -8.97 -10.06
N GLY A 67 -15.56 -8.76 -11.29
CA GLY A 67 -16.40 -8.55 -12.46
C GLY A 67 -17.24 -9.78 -12.82
N LYS A 68 -18.17 -9.59 -13.75
CA LYS A 68 -19.06 -10.67 -14.24
C LYS A 68 -18.34 -11.73 -15.06
N ASP A 69 -17.17 -11.39 -15.60
CA ASP A 69 -16.23 -12.28 -16.29
C ASP A 69 -15.32 -13.05 -15.32
N GLY A 70 -15.34 -12.69 -14.04
CA GLY A 70 -14.54 -13.31 -12.99
C GLY A 70 -13.17 -12.67 -12.80
N GLU A 71 -12.85 -11.59 -13.52
CA GLU A 71 -11.64 -10.79 -13.32
C GLU A 71 -11.82 -9.81 -12.15
N PHE A 72 -10.73 -9.42 -11.51
CA PHE A 72 -10.75 -8.43 -10.43
C PHE A 72 -10.47 -7.04 -11.01
N GLU A 73 -11.38 -6.11 -10.81
CA GLU A 73 -11.25 -4.72 -11.22
C GLU A 73 -10.99 -3.83 -10.00
N ASP A 74 -10.09 -2.85 -10.14
CA ASP A 74 -9.84 -1.84 -9.09
C ASP A 74 -11.12 -1.04 -8.85
N TYR A 75 -11.61 -1.09 -7.62
CA TYR A 75 -12.75 -0.31 -7.16
C TYR A 75 -12.30 0.93 -6.40
N LYS A 76 -11.27 0.80 -5.55
CA LYS A 76 -10.78 1.89 -4.71
C LYS A 76 -9.35 1.60 -4.27
N SER A 77 -8.47 2.56 -4.51
CA SER A 77 -7.08 2.49 -4.08
C SER A 77 -6.63 3.75 -3.34
N PHE A 78 -5.87 3.60 -2.24
CA PHE A 78 -5.35 4.72 -1.47
C PHE A 78 -4.20 4.35 -0.52
N TRP A 79 -3.38 5.34 -0.20
CA TRP A 79 -2.35 5.25 0.84
C TRP A 79 -2.95 5.29 2.24
N THR A 80 -2.57 4.35 3.10
CA THR A 80 -3.01 4.25 4.51
C THR A 80 -1.90 3.83 5.47
N ARG A 81 -2.16 4.02 6.77
CA ARG A 81 -1.49 3.34 7.89
C ARG A 81 -2.55 2.52 8.62
N LEU A 82 -2.25 1.28 8.97
CA LEU A 82 -3.13 0.41 9.76
C LEU A 82 -2.84 0.56 11.26
#